data_AF-A0A7C5QHZ0-F1
#
_entry.id   AF-A0A7C5QHZ0-F1
#
_cell.length_a   1.000
_cell.length_b   1.000
_cell.length_c   1.000
_cell.angle_alpha   90.00
_cell.angle_beta   90.00
_cell.angle_gamma   90.00
#
_symmetry.space_group_name_H-M   'P 1'
#
loop_
_entity.id
_entity.type
_entity.pdbx_description
1 polymer ?
#
loop_
_entity_poly.entity_id
_entity_poly.type
_entity_poly.pdbx_seq_one_letter_code
_entity_poly.pdbx_strand_id
1 'polypeptide(L)' 'MLPIKKRSLFWDVDIEQISPENDWFFIIERILEYGDIDDFEWMQKIFSKELIETVLKKSRIITKRTHSLMKALGYDY' A
#
# COMPACT_ATOMS: atom_id res chain seq x y z
N MET A 1 13.08 -9.59 6.66
CA MET A 1 12.33 -8.42 6.14
C MET A 1 12.99 -7.99 4.83
N LEU A 2 12.28 -8.08 3.70
CA LEU A 2 12.81 -7.61 2.42
C LEU A 2 12.61 -6.09 2.35
N PRO A 3 13.64 -5.29 2.05
CA PRO A 3 13.50 -3.84 2.00
C PRO A 3 12.52 -3.44 0.89
N ILE A 4 11.81 -2.34 1.11
CA ILE A 4 10.99 -1.69 0.08
C ILE A 4 11.94 -1.30 -1.06
N LYS A 5 11.91 -2.06 -2.17
CA LYS A 5 12.91 -1.94 -3.24
C LYS A 5 12.78 -0.64 -4.02
N LYS A 6 11.59 -0.02 -4.01
CA LYS A 6 11.26 1.11 -4.87
C LYS A 6 11.26 2.43 -4.12
N ARG A 7 12.43 3.06 -4.06
CA ARG A 7 12.63 4.39 -3.47
C ARG A 7 11.72 5.46 -4.08
N SER A 8 11.33 5.29 -5.34
CA SER A 8 10.50 6.26 -6.07
C SER A 8 9.05 6.35 -5.61
N LEU A 9 8.58 5.54 -4.65
CA LEU A 9 7.27 5.71 -4.02
C LEU A 9 7.31 6.64 -2.79
N PHE A 10 8.53 6.93 -2.32
CA PHE A 10 8.81 7.57 -1.04
C PHE A 10 9.74 8.79 -1.22
N TRP A 11 9.57 9.52 -2.33
CA TRP A 11 10.47 10.62 -2.73
C TRP A 11 10.49 11.80 -1.75
N ASP A 12 9.47 11.92 -0.91
CA ASP A 12 9.23 13.02 0.02
C ASP A 12 9.60 12.70 1.47
N VAL A 13 10.14 11.51 1.72
CA VAL A 13 10.46 11.01 3.07
C VAL A 13 11.80 10.27 3.07
N ASP A 14 12.42 10.16 4.25
CA ASP A 14 13.62 9.36 4.42
C ASP A 14 13.27 7.87 4.50
N ILE A 15 13.47 7.15 3.39
CA ILE A 15 13.11 5.73 3.29
C ILE A 15 13.84 4.83 4.29
N GLU A 16 15.03 5.23 4.76
CA GLU A 16 15.79 4.43 5.73
C GLU A 16 15.12 4.40 7.11
N GLN A 17 14.17 5.32 7.37
CA GLN A 17 13.39 5.38 8.60
C GLN A 17 12.05 4.64 8.51
N ILE A 18 11.68 4.14 7.32
CA ILE A 18 10.39 3.48 7.09
C ILE A 18 10.48 2.00 7.45
N SER A 19 9.58 1.57 8.32
CA SER A 19 9.39 0.16 8.68
C SER A 19 8.00 -0.32 8.27
N PRO A 20 7.87 -1.35 7.43
CA PRO A 20 6.63 -2.09 7.22
C PRO A 20 5.81 -2.40 8.49
N GLU A 21 6.44 -2.61 9.65
CA GLU A 21 5.70 -2.89 10.88
C GLU A 21 5.01 -1.65 11.46
N ASN A 22 5.65 -0.48 11.37
CA ASN A 22 5.17 0.75 11.99
C ASN A 22 4.42 1.66 11.01
N ASP A 23 4.84 1.66 9.75
CA ASP A 23 4.41 2.59 8.70
C ASP A 23 3.50 1.91 7.66
N TRP A 24 2.96 0.74 7.98
CA TRP A 24 2.13 -0.07 7.08
C TRP A 24 1.02 0.73 6.40
N PHE A 25 0.34 1.63 7.11
CA PHE A 25 -0.77 2.41 6.57
C PHE A 25 -0.30 3.28 5.41
N PHE A 26 0.78 4.03 5.64
CA PHE A 26 1.39 4.91 4.66
C PHE A 26 1.98 4.14 3.47
N ILE A 27 2.65 3.01 3.74
CA ILE A 27 3.24 2.16 2.68
C ILE A 27 2.15 1.62 1.75
N ILE A 28 1.07 1.07 2.32
CA ILE A 28 -0.05 0.54 1.53
C ILE A 28 -0.70 1.67 0.71
N GLU A 29 -0.94 2.85 1.29
CA GLU A 29 -1.47 4.00 0.53
C GLU A 29 -0.59 4.34 -0.68
N ARG A 30 0.72 4.38 -0.49
CA ARG A 30 1.67 4.72 -1.56
C ARG A 30 1.70 3.69 -2.68
N ILE A 31 1.70 2.41 -2.32
CA ILE A 31 1.67 1.34 -3.32
C ILE A 31 0.34 1.36 -4.09
N LEU A 32 -0.80 1.53 -3.40
CA LEU A 32 -2.10 1.51 -4.05
C LEU A 32 -2.32 2.66 -5.03
N GLU A 33 -1.78 3.85 -4.77
CA GLU A 33 -1.96 5.01 -5.67
C GLU A 33 -0.86 5.16 -6.73
N TYR A 34 0.38 4.78 -6.42
CA TYR A 34 1.55 5.09 -7.25
C TYR A 34 2.41 3.88 -7.61
N GLY A 35 2.13 2.71 -7.03
CA GLY A 35 2.85 1.47 -7.28
C GLY A 35 2.57 0.87 -8.65
N ASP A 36 3.44 -0.06 -9.05
CA ASP A 36 3.19 -0.96 -10.17
C ASP A 36 2.75 -2.35 -9.68
N ILE A 37 2.69 -3.31 -10.61
CA ILE A 37 2.23 -4.67 -10.30
C ILE A 37 3.19 -5.41 -9.36
N ASP A 38 4.50 -5.16 -9.45
CA ASP A 38 5.49 -5.81 -8.58
C ASP A 38 5.37 -5.27 -7.15
N ASP A 39 5.15 -3.95 -7.01
CA ASP A 39 4.88 -3.31 -5.73
C ASP A 39 3.60 -3.87 -5.09
N PHE A 40 2.55 -4.05 -5.89
CA PHE A 40 1.27 -4.60 -5.44
C PHE A 40 1.39 -6.05 -4.97
N GLU A 41 2.07 -6.91 -5.73
CA GLU A 41 2.33 -8.29 -5.32
C GLU A 41 3.14 -8.36 -4.03
N TRP A 42 4.14 -7.48 -3.88
CA TRP A 42 4.93 -7.39 -2.66
C TRP A 42 4.06 -6.98 -1.47
N MET A 43 3.21 -5.97 -1.63
CA MET A 43 2.27 -5.52 -0.60
C MET A 43 1.37 -6.68 -0.12
N GLN A 44 0.83 -7.48 -1.04
CA GLN A 44 -0.01 -8.64 -0.68
C GLN A 44 0.74 -9.75 0.05
N LYS A 45 2.05 -9.90 -0.18
CA LYS A 45 2.90 -10.88 0.52
C LYS A 45 3.28 -10.43 1.94
N ILE A 46 3.30 -9.13 2.19
CA ILE A 46 3.78 -8.54 3.44
C ILE A 46 2.64 -8.16 4.38
N PHE A 47 1.56 -7.58 3.87
CA PHE A 47 0.45 -7.08 4.66
C PHE A 47 -0.75 -8.01 4.57
N SER A 48 -1.42 -8.22 5.70
CA SER A 48 -2.65 -8.99 5.73
C SER A 48 -3.77 -8.28 4.98
N LYS A 49 -4.75 -9.06 4.53
CA LYS A 49 -5.93 -8.53 3.82
C LYS A 49 -6.65 -7.47 4.67
N GLU A 50 -6.77 -7.70 5.97
CA GLU A 50 -7.45 -6.83 6.93
C GLU A 50 -6.77 -5.47 7.07
N LEU A 51 -5.42 -5.43 7.03
CA LEU A 51 -4.67 -4.17 7.04
C LEU A 51 -4.93 -3.37 5.76
N ILE A 52 -4.90 -4.05 4.61
CA ILE A 52 -5.17 -3.42 3.31
C ILE A 52 -6.60 -2.87 3.26
N GLU A 53 -7.60 -3.64 3.72
CA GLU A 53 -9.00 -3.20 3.83
C GLU A 53 -9.15 -2.03 4.79
N THR A 54 -8.40 -2.02 5.88
CA THR A 54 -8.36 -0.89 6.82
C THR A 54 -7.86 0.38 6.15
N VAL A 55 -6.80 0.29 5.35
CA VAL A 55 -6.29 1.45 4.59
C VAL A 55 -7.31 1.92 3.57
N LEU A 56 -7.88 1.00 2.78
CA LEU A 56 -8.93 1.32 1.81
C LEU A 56 -10.10 2.05 2.49
N LYS A 57 -10.54 1.60 3.66
CA LYS A 57 -11.66 2.22 4.38
C LYS A 57 -11.35 3.60 4.99
N LYS A 58 -10.14 3.78 5.53
CA LYS A 58 -9.80 4.95 6.37
C LYS A 58 -9.01 6.02 5.63
N SER A 59 -8.33 5.66 4.54
CA SER A 59 -7.53 6.62 3.77
C SER A 59 -8.42 7.70 3.18
N ARG A 60 -7.91 8.93 3.19
CA ARG A 60 -8.56 10.09 2.55
C ARG A 60 -8.00 10.39 1.16
N ILE A 61 -6.92 9.73 0.77
CA ILE A 61 -6.20 9.98 -0.48
C ILE A 61 -6.41 8.88 -1.52
N ILE A 62 -6.89 7.71 -1.11
CA ILE A 62 -7.23 6.62 -2.03
C ILE A 62 -8.32 7.08 -3.00
N THR A 63 -8.08 6.90 -4.29
CA THR A 63 -8.95 7.37 -5.35
C THR A 63 -10.08 6.37 -5.63
N LYS A 64 -11.17 6.85 -6.23
CA LYS A 64 -12.30 5.99 -6.65
C LYS A 64 -11.87 4.89 -7.61
N ARG A 65 -10.89 5.15 -8.48
CA ARG A 65 -10.34 4.16 -9.41
C ARG A 65 -9.71 2.99 -8.65
N THR A 66 -8.87 3.29 -7.67
CA THR A 66 -8.24 2.30 -6.80
C THR A 66 -9.29 1.50 -6.04
N HIS A 67 -10.29 2.18 -5.46
CA HIS A 67 -11.42 1.50 -4.81
C HIS A 67 -12.13 0.49 -5.73
N SER A 68 -12.47 0.91 -6.95
CA SER A 68 -13.13 0.05 -7.94
C SER A 68 -12.27 -1.17 -8.30
N LEU A 69 -10.97 -0.97 -8.51
CA LEU A 69 -10.03 -2.05 -8.79
C LEU A 69 -9.98 -3.05 -7.63
N MET A 70 -9.82 -2.57 -6.40
CA MET A 70 -9.71 -3.44 -5.22
C MET A 70 -10.99 -4.25 -4.97
N LYS A 71 -12.17 -3.67 -5.22
CA LYS A 71 -13.44 -4.42 -5.18
C LYS A 71 -13.49 -5.52 -6.23
N ALA A 72 -13.04 -5.24 -7.46
CA ALA A 72 -12.94 -6.25 -8.52
C ALA A 72 -11.97 -7.39 -8.18
N LEU A 73 -10.95 -7.09 -7.36
CA LEU A 73 -9.97 -8.06 -6.84
C LEU A 73 -10.46 -8.81 -5.58
N GLY A 74 -11.68 -8.57 -5.10
CA GLY A 74 -12.29 -9.31 -3.98
C GLY A 74 -11.98 -8.77 -2.58
N TYR A 75 -11.56 -7.51 -2.47
CA TYR A 75 -11.49 -6.81 -1.19
C TYR A 75 -12.86 -6.25 -0.81
N ASP A 76 -13.23 -6.38 0.47
CA ASP A 76 -14.53 -5.95 1.02
C ASP A 76 -14.31 -5.09 2.27
N TYR A 77 -14.72 -3.81 2.22
CA TYR A 77 -14.38 -2.80 3.25
C TYR A 77 -15.39 -1.66 3.36
#